data_AF-A0A5D0R5I8-F1
#
_entry.id   AF-A0A5D0R5I8-F1
#
_cell.length_a   1.000
_cell.length_b   1.000
_cell.length_c   1.000
_cell.angle_alpha   90.00
_cell.angle_beta   90.00
_cell.angle_gamma   90.00
#
_symmetry.space_group_name_H-M   'P 1'
#
loop_
_entity.id
_entity.type
_entity.pdbx_description
1 polymer ?
#
loop_
_entity_poly.entity_id
_entity_poly.type
_entity_poly.pdbx_seq_one_letter_code
_entity_poly.pdbx_strand_id
1 'polypeptide(L)'
;MKFKYWIILLTVLPNVLCSQNYLDYYKGINTGKLLLADNQPEASLNSYYTTFENFHFVFARDCYNAIEIAAFAKDSLKLDYFIRRGIQQGLKWNQINRIENISRFQYADFLKEIEKEKDRLENSYKESINWEVRNMITEMFQQDQEIRERYYEAILFKRNKIGRDWETLNKKQVEKLIEITATYGFPGEKLIGIDTNQMHDKIANANMSAGMPIVLFIHHYSQPNQSYSALLLEQIKTGNLYNEHFATISDFEAAFGKNKFENFGYFAFKHKPKVINVMEINKRRTEIALPSLTDMGKLNRLTTITKFWNRLY
;
A
#
# COMPACT_ATOMS: atom_id res chain seq x y z
N MET A 1 50.17 -3.51 -47.83
CA MET A 1 49.37 -2.77 -46.84
C MET A 1 48.56 -3.77 -46.01
N LYS A 2 48.84 -3.94 -44.72
CA LYS A 2 48.06 -4.80 -43.82
C LYS A 2 47.14 -3.91 -42.98
N PHE A 3 45.84 -3.94 -43.27
CA PHE A 3 44.83 -3.26 -42.45
C PHE A 3 44.70 -3.99 -41.11
N LYS A 4 45.09 -3.32 -40.01
CA LYS A 4 44.79 -3.78 -38.65
C LYS A 4 43.39 -3.27 -38.29
N TYR A 5 42.41 -4.16 -38.28
CA TYR A 5 41.10 -3.88 -37.70
C TYR A 5 41.23 -3.92 -36.17
N TRP A 6 41.01 -2.77 -35.53
CA TRP A 6 40.81 -2.69 -34.09
C TRP A 6 39.34 -3.05 -33.81
N ILE A 7 39.11 -4.22 -33.23
CA ILE A 7 37.79 -4.60 -32.70
C ILE A 7 37.65 -3.89 -31.36
N ILE A 8 36.80 -2.86 -31.32
CA ILE A 8 36.35 -2.23 -30.07
C ILE A 8 35.33 -3.18 -29.45
N LEU A 9 35.75 -3.92 -28.41
CA LEU A 9 34.87 -4.76 -27.60
C LEU A 9 34.05 -3.83 -26.69
N LEU A 10 32.83 -3.49 -27.10
CA LEU A 10 31.90 -2.73 -26.27
C LEU A 10 31.37 -3.66 -25.16
N THR A 11 32.04 -3.65 -24.01
CA THR A 11 31.55 -4.36 -22.82
C THR A 11 30.33 -3.63 -22.29
N VAL A 12 29.14 -4.05 -22.71
CA VAL A 12 27.90 -3.72 -22.03
C VAL A 12 27.96 -4.43 -20.68
N LEU A 13 28.44 -3.73 -19.64
CA LEU A 13 28.26 -4.18 -18.27
C LEU A 13 26.74 -4.21 -18.04
N PRO A 14 26.13 -5.37 -17.79
CA PRO A 14 24.76 -5.37 -17.32
C PRO A 14 24.80 -4.60 -16.00
N ASN A 15 24.13 -3.45 -15.96
CA ASN A 15 23.71 -2.88 -14.69
C ASN A 15 22.87 -3.97 -14.05
N VAL A 16 23.47 -4.72 -13.13
CA VAL A 16 22.74 -5.57 -12.21
C VAL A 16 21.92 -4.56 -11.41
N LEU A 17 20.72 -4.26 -11.91
CA LEU A 17 19.66 -3.60 -11.17
C LEU A 17 19.42 -4.50 -9.96
N CYS A 18 20.19 -4.26 -8.91
CA CYS A 18 19.91 -4.86 -7.62
C CYS A 18 18.50 -4.41 -7.28
N SER A 19 17.57 -5.36 -7.30
CA SER A 19 16.19 -5.11 -6.95
C SER A 19 16.16 -4.41 -5.59
N GLN A 20 15.50 -3.26 -5.51
CA GLN A 20 15.38 -2.49 -4.27
C GLN A 20 14.62 -3.33 -3.24
N ASN A 21 15.20 -3.53 -2.06
CA ASN A 21 14.49 -4.19 -0.97
C ASN A 21 13.57 -3.19 -0.27
N TYR A 22 12.26 -3.31 -0.49
CA TYR A 22 11.27 -2.39 0.05
C TYR A 22 11.11 -2.49 1.57
N LEU A 23 11.71 -3.48 2.24
CA LEU A 23 11.83 -3.43 3.71
C LEU A 23 12.59 -2.18 4.17
N ASP A 24 13.58 -1.73 3.41
CA ASP A 24 14.32 -0.51 3.74
C ASP A 24 13.50 0.76 3.45
N TYR A 25 12.65 0.72 2.42
CA TYR A 25 11.62 1.76 2.21
C TYR A 25 10.72 1.88 3.45
N TYR A 26 10.12 0.78 3.90
CA TYR A 26 9.22 0.81 5.05
C TYR A 26 9.93 1.25 6.33
N LYS A 27 11.19 0.85 6.55
CA LYS A 27 12.01 1.36 7.68
C LYS A 27 12.21 2.87 7.59
N GLY A 28 12.53 3.42 6.42
CA GLY A 28 12.72 4.86 6.21
C GLY A 28 11.44 5.66 6.47
N ILE A 29 10.29 5.17 5.99
CA ILE A 29 8.98 5.76 6.27
C ILE A 29 8.65 5.70 7.77
N ASN A 30 8.82 4.54 8.40
CA ASN A 30 8.49 4.37 9.82
C ASN A 30 9.44 5.15 10.74
N THR A 31 10.70 5.29 10.36
CA THR A 31 11.65 6.20 11.03
C THR A 31 11.15 7.63 10.98
N GLY A 32 10.70 8.10 9.81
CA GLY A 32 10.10 9.42 9.66
C GLY A 32 8.89 9.62 10.57
N LYS A 33 7.93 8.68 10.53
CA LYS A 33 6.73 8.72 11.40
C LYS A 33 7.09 8.78 12.89
N LEU A 34 8.11 8.05 13.33
CA LEU A 34 8.55 8.03 14.73
C LEU A 34 9.30 9.30 15.14
N LEU A 35 10.16 9.83 14.28
CA LEU A 35 10.81 11.13 14.49
C LEU A 35 9.77 12.24 14.67
N LEU A 36 8.69 12.20 13.88
CA LEU A 36 7.56 13.13 14.06
C LEU A 36 6.86 12.94 15.41
N ALA A 37 6.65 11.69 15.85
CA ALA A 37 6.10 11.38 17.17
C ALA A 37 6.96 11.91 18.32
N ASP A 38 8.27 11.96 18.11
CA ASP A 38 9.24 12.51 19.05
C ASP A 38 9.48 14.02 18.82
N ASN A 39 8.56 14.71 18.13
CA ASN A 39 8.56 16.16 17.87
C ASN A 39 9.78 16.66 17.08
N GLN A 40 10.28 15.87 16.13
CA GLN A 40 11.39 16.23 15.24
C GLN A 40 10.92 16.31 13.78
N PRO A 41 10.16 17.35 13.40
CA PRO A 41 9.54 17.44 12.08
C PRO A 41 10.55 17.55 10.92
N GLU A 42 11.67 18.26 11.10
CA GLU A 42 12.71 18.38 10.08
C GLU A 42 13.42 17.05 9.82
N ALA A 43 13.77 16.32 10.87
CA ALA A 43 14.38 15.00 10.76
C ALA A 43 13.40 13.98 10.14
N SER A 44 12.13 14.03 10.55
CA SER A 44 11.05 13.26 9.93
C SER A 44 10.98 13.51 8.42
N LEU A 45 10.94 14.78 8.03
CA LEU A 45 10.85 15.20 6.65
C LEU A 45 12.05 14.73 5.80
N ASN A 46 13.26 14.83 6.36
CA ASN A 46 14.47 14.33 5.70
C ASN A 46 14.44 12.79 5.54
N SER A 47 13.93 12.05 6.53
CA SER A 47 13.75 10.60 6.42
C SER A 47 12.85 10.23 5.25
N TYR A 48 11.71 10.91 5.10
CA TYR A 48 10.82 10.74 3.95
C TYR A 48 11.51 11.09 2.63
N TYR A 49 12.21 12.23 2.58
CA TYR A 49 12.85 12.72 1.35
C TYR A 49 13.93 11.77 0.86
N THR A 50 14.86 11.38 1.74
CA THR A 50 15.92 10.41 1.40
C THR A 50 15.34 9.06 1.02
N THR A 51 14.25 8.63 1.65
CA THR A 51 13.55 7.39 1.26
C THR A 51 12.97 7.52 -0.16
N PHE A 52 12.33 8.62 -0.50
CA PHE A 52 11.71 8.80 -1.82
C PHE A 52 12.73 8.97 -2.96
N GLU A 53 13.90 9.55 -2.67
CA GLU A 53 15.01 9.65 -3.63
C GLU A 53 15.65 8.29 -3.91
N ASN A 54 15.70 7.42 -2.91
CA ASN A 54 16.33 6.11 -3.03
C ASN A 54 15.39 5.03 -3.62
N PHE A 55 14.10 5.32 -3.84
CA PHE A 55 13.12 4.33 -4.30
C PHE A 55 12.32 4.82 -5.50
N HIS A 56 12.24 3.98 -6.54
CA HIS A 56 11.57 4.34 -7.79
C HIS A 56 10.05 4.48 -7.58
N PHE A 57 9.45 3.53 -6.87
CA PHE A 57 8.04 3.57 -6.51
C PHE A 57 7.89 3.97 -5.03
N VAL A 58 6.90 4.79 -4.74
CA VAL A 58 6.54 5.25 -3.40
C VAL A 58 5.02 5.14 -3.21
N PHE A 59 4.51 4.92 -2.02
CA PHE A 59 3.05 4.73 -1.85
C PHE A 59 2.34 6.08 -1.67
N ALA A 60 1.15 6.24 -2.25
CA ALA A 60 0.36 7.46 -2.23
C ALA A 60 0.01 7.92 -0.81
N ARG A 61 -0.29 6.98 0.09
CA ARG A 61 -0.49 7.28 1.52
C ARG A 61 0.75 7.90 2.18
N ASP A 62 1.94 7.44 1.79
CA ASP A 62 3.19 7.97 2.32
C ASP A 62 3.50 9.33 1.67
N CYS A 63 3.17 9.53 0.39
CA CYS A 63 3.21 10.86 -0.24
C CYS A 63 2.31 11.84 0.51
N TYR A 64 1.08 11.43 0.86
CA TYR A 64 0.14 12.28 1.58
C TYR A 64 0.71 12.69 2.95
N ASN A 65 1.25 11.73 3.71
CA ASN A 65 1.92 12.05 4.97
C ASN A 65 3.15 12.95 4.76
N ALA A 66 3.95 12.73 3.72
CA ALA A 66 5.11 13.58 3.43
C ALA A 66 4.71 15.04 3.13
N ILE A 67 3.60 15.24 2.40
CA ILE A 67 3.02 16.56 2.13
C ILE A 67 2.52 17.21 3.44
N GLU A 68 1.80 16.47 4.29
CA GLU A 68 1.37 16.94 5.62
C GLU A 68 2.57 17.43 6.46
N ILE A 69 3.64 16.62 6.51
CA ILE A 69 4.86 16.94 7.27
C ILE A 69 5.57 18.16 6.68
N ALA A 70 5.72 18.24 5.35
CA ALA A 70 6.39 19.35 4.68
C ALA A 70 5.63 20.68 4.89
N ALA A 71 4.30 20.65 4.77
CA ALA A 71 3.44 21.80 5.01
C ALA A 71 3.48 22.24 6.47
N PHE A 72 3.52 21.29 7.41
CA PHE A 72 3.68 21.56 8.84
C PHE A 72 5.05 22.19 9.16
N ALA A 73 6.14 21.62 8.61
CA ALA A 73 7.52 22.08 8.78
C ALA A 73 7.83 23.38 8.02
N LYS A 74 6.92 23.82 7.15
CA LYS A 74 7.05 24.99 6.27
C LYS A 74 8.22 24.91 5.27
N ASP A 75 8.62 23.71 4.87
CA ASP A 75 9.70 23.50 3.88
C ASP A 75 9.10 23.50 2.46
N SER A 76 9.16 24.65 1.77
CA SER A 76 8.55 24.81 0.45
C SER A 76 9.23 23.95 -0.63
N LEU A 77 10.53 23.69 -0.52
CA LEU A 77 11.28 22.91 -1.52
C LEU A 77 10.85 21.44 -1.46
N LYS A 78 10.83 20.86 -0.27
CA LYS A 78 10.36 19.47 -0.11
C LYS A 78 8.86 19.35 -0.32
N LEU A 79 8.09 20.39 0.02
CA LEU A 79 6.66 20.41 -0.27
C LEU A 79 6.37 20.34 -1.78
N ASP A 80 7.05 21.15 -2.60
CA ASP A 80 6.97 21.05 -4.07
C ASP A 80 7.26 19.63 -4.56
N TYR A 81 8.39 19.06 -4.12
CA TYR A 81 8.80 17.70 -4.45
C TYR A 81 7.73 16.65 -4.09
N PHE A 82 7.23 16.65 -2.85
CA PHE A 82 6.28 15.64 -2.39
C PHE A 82 4.91 15.78 -3.04
N ILE A 83 4.46 16.99 -3.36
CA ILE A 83 3.21 17.19 -4.10
C ILE A 83 3.33 16.58 -5.49
N ARG A 84 4.42 16.84 -6.21
CA ARG A 84 4.67 16.29 -7.55
C ARG A 84 4.69 14.76 -7.53
N ARG A 85 5.46 14.18 -6.58
CA ARG A 85 5.48 12.71 -6.36
C ARG A 85 4.09 12.18 -6.00
N GLY A 86 3.33 12.89 -5.16
CA GLY A 86 1.97 12.51 -4.77
C GLY A 86 1.00 12.41 -5.94
N ILE A 87 1.00 13.41 -6.84
CA ILE A 87 0.14 13.40 -8.03
C ILE A 87 0.53 12.25 -8.98
N GLN A 88 1.83 11.98 -9.12
CA GLN A 88 2.33 10.83 -9.90
C GLN A 88 1.90 9.47 -9.32
N GLN A 89 1.55 9.40 -8.03
CA GLN A 89 0.98 8.20 -7.40
C GLN A 89 -0.54 8.25 -7.28
N GLY A 90 -1.19 9.20 -7.96
CA GLY A 90 -2.64 9.25 -8.08
C GLY A 90 -3.36 10.14 -7.06
N LEU A 91 -2.63 10.84 -6.17
CA LEU A 91 -3.26 11.86 -5.33
C LEU A 91 -3.85 12.96 -6.21
N LYS A 92 -5.11 13.30 -5.95
CA LYS A 92 -5.81 14.35 -6.69
C LYS A 92 -5.49 15.73 -6.12
N TRP A 93 -5.39 16.72 -7.00
CA TRP A 93 -5.13 18.11 -6.62
C TRP A 93 -6.08 18.61 -5.52
N ASN A 94 -7.37 18.26 -5.61
CA ASN A 94 -8.36 18.63 -4.61
C ASN A 94 -8.16 17.94 -3.25
N GLN A 95 -7.53 16.77 -3.18
CA GLN A 95 -7.16 16.10 -1.93
C GLN A 95 -5.96 16.79 -1.29
N ILE A 96 -4.99 17.20 -2.11
CA ILE A 96 -3.79 17.93 -1.68
C ILE A 96 -4.18 19.30 -1.11
N ASN A 97 -5.05 20.05 -1.79
CA ASN A 97 -5.52 21.36 -1.31
C ASN A 97 -6.33 21.31 -0.01
N ARG A 98 -6.76 20.12 0.42
CA ARG A 98 -7.47 19.92 1.71
C ARG A 98 -6.52 19.57 2.85
N ILE A 99 -5.24 19.32 2.57
CA ILE A 99 -4.24 19.05 3.61
C ILE A 99 -4.06 20.31 4.45
N GLU A 100 -4.00 20.12 5.77
CA GLU A 100 -3.77 21.20 6.72
C GLU A 100 -2.46 21.94 6.39
N ASN A 101 -2.44 23.25 6.59
CA ASN A 101 -1.29 24.13 6.36
C ASN A 101 -0.92 24.37 4.87
N ILE A 102 -1.51 23.67 3.89
CA ILE A 102 -1.27 23.95 2.46
C ILE A 102 -1.73 25.34 2.06
N SER A 103 -2.85 25.83 2.60
CA SER A 103 -3.36 27.17 2.30
C SER A 103 -2.38 28.30 2.61
N ARG A 104 -1.41 28.08 3.50
CA ARG A 104 -0.33 29.04 3.79
C ARG A 104 0.59 29.29 2.59
N PHE A 105 0.59 28.37 1.63
CA PHE A 105 1.39 28.42 0.41
C PHE A 105 0.58 28.83 -0.82
N GLN A 106 -0.70 29.19 -0.69
CA GLN A 106 -1.61 29.42 -1.83
C GLN A 106 -1.13 30.46 -2.85
N TYR A 107 -0.23 31.37 -2.45
CA TYR A 107 0.36 32.39 -3.34
C TYR A 107 1.78 32.06 -3.81
N ALA A 108 2.37 30.98 -3.31
CA ALA A 108 3.71 30.54 -3.68
C ALA A 108 3.75 30.09 -5.14
N ASP A 109 4.79 30.51 -5.87
CA ASP A 109 4.86 30.26 -7.31
C ASP A 109 4.98 28.77 -7.64
N PHE A 110 5.64 27.97 -6.80
CA PHE A 110 5.75 26.52 -7.01
C PHE A 110 4.37 25.83 -7.06
N LEU A 111 3.39 26.24 -6.24
CA LEU A 111 2.05 25.66 -6.29
C LEU A 111 1.33 26.02 -7.59
N LYS A 112 1.51 27.24 -8.10
CA LYS A 112 0.93 27.66 -9.40
C LYS A 112 1.55 26.86 -10.54
N GLU A 113 2.85 26.61 -10.50
CA GLU A 113 3.52 25.78 -11.50
C GLU A 113 3.04 24.32 -11.45
N ILE A 114 2.93 23.74 -10.25
CA ILE A 114 2.34 22.39 -10.11
C ILE A 114 0.90 22.37 -10.65
N GLU A 115 0.09 23.38 -10.37
CA GLU A 115 -1.29 23.44 -10.86
C GLU A 115 -1.36 23.44 -12.39
N LYS A 116 -0.42 24.11 -13.07
CA LYS A 116 -0.29 24.09 -14.54
C LYS A 116 0.18 22.73 -15.05
N GLU A 117 1.04 22.04 -14.30
CA GLU A 117 1.63 20.76 -14.68
C GLU A 117 0.78 19.53 -14.28
N LYS A 118 -0.25 19.72 -13.44
CA LYS A 118 -0.98 18.61 -12.81
C LYS A 118 -1.53 17.60 -13.80
N ASP A 119 -2.03 18.03 -14.96
CA ASP A 119 -2.62 17.13 -15.95
C ASP A 119 -1.57 16.20 -16.55
N ARG A 120 -0.34 16.69 -16.75
CA ARG A 120 0.81 15.88 -17.17
C ARG A 120 1.21 14.88 -16.09
N LEU A 121 1.27 15.32 -14.83
CA LEU A 121 1.62 14.45 -13.69
C LEU A 121 0.55 13.35 -13.50
N GLU A 122 -0.73 13.70 -13.61
CA GLU A 122 -1.83 12.75 -13.54
C GLU A 122 -1.83 11.77 -14.73
N ASN A 123 -1.41 12.19 -15.92
CA ASN A 123 -1.27 11.29 -17.06
C ASN A 123 -0.12 10.31 -16.85
N SER A 124 1.01 10.74 -16.27
CA SER A 124 2.10 9.83 -15.88
C SER A 124 1.62 8.75 -14.90
N TYR A 125 0.75 9.10 -13.94
CA TYR A 125 0.11 8.11 -13.08
C TYR A 125 -0.75 7.12 -13.89
N LYS A 126 -1.63 7.62 -14.77
CA LYS A 126 -2.52 6.76 -15.58
C LYS A 126 -1.75 5.79 -16.48
N GLU A 127 -0.63 6.24 -17.04
CA GLU A 127 0.23 5.42 -17.91
C GLU A 127 0.98 4.33 -17.14
N SER A 128 1.22 4.53 -15.83
CA SER A 128 1.88 3.53 -14.98
C SER A 128 0.99 2.32 -14.63
N ILE A 129 -0.34 2.46 -14.81
CA ILE A 129 -1.33 1.48 -14.37
C ILE A 129 -1.56 0.40 -15.43
N ASN A 130 -1.56 -0.86 -14.99
CA ASN A 130 -2.10 -1.96 -15.78
C ASN A 130 -3.63 -1.97 -15.68
N TRP A 131 -4.29 -1.33 -16.65
CA TRP A 131 -5.75 -1.18 -16.69
C TRP A 131 -6.49 -2.51 -16.85
N GLU A 132 -5.91 -3.49 -17.53
CA GLU A 132 -6.53 -4.81 -17.69
C GLU A 132 -6.62 -5.52 -16.33
N VAL A 133 -5.50 -5.60 -15.61
CA VAL A 133 -5.47 -6.21 -14.27
C VAL A 133 -6.36 -5.42 -13.31
N ARG A 134 -6.30 -4.08 -13.36
CA ARG A 134 -7.16 -3.21 -12.53
C ARG A 134 -8.65 -3.50 -12.73
N ASN A 135 -9.09 -3.57 -13.98
CA ASN A 135 -10.49 -3.84 -14.30
C ASN A 135 -10.91 -5.23 -13.80
N MET A 136 -10.03 -6.22 -13.93
CA MET A 136 -10.25 -7.57 -13.40
C MET A 136 -10.40 -7.58 -11.87
N ILE A 137 -9.53 -6.88 -11.14
CA ILE A 137 -9.64 -6.74 -9.68
C ILE A 137 -10.96 -6.06 -9.30
N THR A 138 -11.33 -4.99 -10.03
CA THR A 138 -12.56 -4.23 -9.78
C THR A 138 -13.80 -5.11 -9.97
N GLU A 139 -13.84 -5.92 -11.03
CA GLU A 139 -14.93 -6.85 -11.29
C GLU A 139 -15.01 -7.94 -10.21
N MET A 140 -13.88 -8.54 -9.82
CA MET A 140 -13.86 -9.52 -8.72
C MET A 140 -14.38 -8.91 -7.42
N PHE A 141 -13.96 -7.69 -7.09
CA PHE A 141 -14.46 -6.99 -5.91
C PHE A 141 -15.97 -6.74 -5.99
N GLN A 142 -16.47 -6.24 -7.12
CA GLN A 142 -17.91 -6.04 -7.34
C GLN A 142 -18.72 -7.32 -7.10
N GLN A 143 -18.31 -8.45 -7.69
CA GLN A 143 -18.97 -9.74 -7.51
C GLN A 143 -18.97 -10.21 -6.04
N ASP A 144 -17.86 -10.00 -5.33
CA ASP A 144 -17.75 -10.29 -3.90
C ASP A 144 -18.71 -9.41 -3.07
N GLN A 145 -18.80 -8.11 -3.37
CA GLN A 145 -19.69 -7.20 -2.67
C GLN A 145 -21.17 -7.53 -2.91
N GLU A 146 -21.56 -7.86 -4.15
CA GLU A 146 -22.92 -8.25 -4.53
C GLU A 146 -23.39 -9.51 -3.80
N ILE A 147 -22.53 -10.53 -3.72
CA ILE A 147 -22.91 -11.76 -3.02
C ILE A 147 -23.03 -11.53 -1.51
N ARG A 148 -22.22 -10.62 -0.95
CA ARG A 148 -22.29 -10.25 0.46
C ARG A 148 -23.57 -9.47 0.78
N GLU A 149 -23.99 -8.55 -0.07
CA GLU A 149 -25.28 -7.86 0.05
C GLU A 149 -26.43 -8.86 0.04
N ARG A 150 -26.45 -9.75 -0.97
CA ARG A 150 -27.44 -10.84 -1.04
C ARG A 150 -27.45 -11.70 0.22
N TYR A 151 -26.29 -12.00 0.81
CA TYR A 151 -26.20 -12.77 2.05
C TYR A 151 -26.88 -12.06 3.22
N TYR A 152 -26.61 -10.76 3.40
CA TYR A 152 -27.16 -9.99 4.51
C TYR A 152 -28.66 -9.74 4.37
N GLU A 153 -29.14 -9.53 3.14
CA GLU A 153 -30.57 -9.34 2.83
C GLU A 153 -31.38 -10.65 2.87
N ALA A 154 -30.72 -11.80 2.71
CA ALA A 154 -31.41 -13.08 2.68
C ALA A 154 -31.94 -13.51 4.06
N ILE A 155 -33.14 -14.11 4.02
CA ILE A 155 -33.72 -14.88 5.14
C ILE A 155 -32.82 -16.06 5.54
N LEU A 156 -32.82 -16.41 6.82
CA LEU A 156 -31.81 -17.28 7.46
C LEU A 156 -31.54 -18.59 6.70
N PHE A 157 -32.58 -19.28 6.20
CA PHE A 157 -32.40 -20.57 5.50
C PHE A 157 -31.74 -20.45 4.12
N LYS A 158 -31.81 -19.29 3.46
CA LYS A 158 -31.13 -19.03 2.18
C LYS A 158 -29.65 -18.68 2.38
N ARG A 159 -29.27 -18.16 3.56
CA ARG A 159 -27.89 -17.75 3.88
C ARG A 159 -26.88 -18.89 3.75
N ASN A 160 -27.25 -20.11 4.12
CA ASN A 160 -26.35 -21.27 3.99
C ASN A 160 -26.00 -21.59 2.53
N LYS A 161 -26.91 -21.37 1.59
CA LYS A 161 -26.62 -21.54 0.16
C LYS A 161 -25.72 -20.40 -0.34
N ILE A 162 -26.09 -19.17 -0.04
CA ILE A 162 -25.33 -17.98 -0.47
C ILE A 162 -23.91 -18.00 0.12
N GLY A 163 -23.75 -18.44 1.36
CA GLY A 163 -22.44 -18.63 1.99
C GLY A 163 -21.56 -19.59 1.21
N ARG A 164 -22.07 -20.76 0.79
CA ARG A 164 -21.31 -21.71 -0.04
C ARG A 164 -20.98 -21.15 -1.42
N ASP A 165 -21.89 -20.38 -2.01
CA ASP A 165 -21.64 -19.69 -3.28
C ASP A 165 -20.50 -18.67 -3.11
N TRP A 166 -20.48 -17.93 -1.99
CA TRP A 166 -19.44 -16.96 -1.65
C TRP A 166 -18.09 -17.63 -1.38
N GLU A 167 -18.06 -18.74 -0.65
CA GLU A 167 -16.84 -19.52 -0.43
C GLU A 167 -16.23 -20.00 -1.75
N THR A 168 -17.09 -20.46 -2.68
CA THR A 168 -16.66 -20.91 -4.02
C THR A 168 -16.11 -19.73 -4.84
N LEU A 169 -16.76 -18.57 -4.78
CA LEU A 169 -16.31 -17.35 -5.45
C LEU A 169 -14.95 -16.89 -4.90
N ASN A 170 -14.81 -16.75 -3.58
CA ASN A 170 -13.59 -16.29 -2.92
C ASN A 170 -12.39 -17.18 -3.23
N LYS A 171 -12.60 -18.50 -3.31
CA LYS A 171 -11.56 -19.45 -3.72
C LYS A 171 -11.05 -19.14 -5.13
N LYS A 172 -11.95 -19.01 -6.11
CA LYS A 172 -11.60 -18.69 -7.51
C LYS A 172 -10.90 -17.35 -7.63
N GLN A 173 -11.38 -16.35 -6.90
CA GLN A 173 -10.80 -15.00 -6.94
C GLN A 173 -9.40 -14.98 -6.34
N VAL A 174 -9.16 -15.67 -5.22
CA VAL A 174 -7.81 -15.78 -4.67
C VAL A 174 -6.90 -16.58 -5.59
N GLU A 175 -7.34 -17.70 -6.16
CA GLU A 175 -6.56 -18.43 -7.17
C GLU A 175 -6.16 -17.50 -8.34
N LYS A 176 -7.09 -16.68 -8.82
CA LYS A 176 -6.80 -15.66 -9.83
C LYS A 176 -5.80 -14.61 -9.36
N LEU A 177 -5.90 -14.13 -8.12
CA LEU A 177 -4.91 -13.21 -7.52
C LEU A 177 -3.52 -13.86 -7.45
N ILE A 178 -3.42 -15.17 -7.18
CA ILE A 178 -2.15 -15.89 -7.19
C ILE A 178 -1.57 -15.96 -8.60
N GLU A 179 -2.39 -16.27 -9.62
CA GLU A 179 -1.97 -16.25 -11.03
C GLU A 179 -1.45 -14.86 -11.46
N ILE A 180 -2.20 -13.80 -11.15
CA ILE A 180 -1.79 -12.41 -11.40
C ILE A 180 -0.48 -12.12 -10.68
N THR A 181 -0.36 -12.52 -9.41
CA THR A 181 0.85 -12.29 -8.59
C THR A 181 2.08 -12.97 -9.18
N ALA A 182 1.92 -14.20 -9.68
CA ALA A 182 3.00 -14.93 -10.34
C ALA A 182 3.43 -14.29 -11.67
N THR A 183 2.49 -13.64 -12.37
CA THR A 183 2.72 -13.08 -13.72
C THR A 183 3.24 -11.65 -13.69
N TYR A 184 2.64 -10.80 -12.85
CA TYR A 184 2.86 -9.34 -12.84
C TYR A 184 3.38 -8.81 -11.49
N GLY A 185 3.42 -9.66 -10.45
CA GLY A 185 3.53 -9.22 -9.05
C GLY A 185 2.16 -8.94 -8.43
N PHE A 186 2.13 -8.81 -7.10
CA PHE A 186 0.88 -8.58 -6.36
C PHE A 186 0.13 -7.37 -6.96
N PRO A 187 -1.19 -7.47 -7.20
CA PRO A 187 -1.96 -6.37 -7.77
C PRO A 187 -2.26 -5.28 -6.74
N GLY A 188 -1.21 -4.74 -6.12
CA GLY A 188 -1.26 -3.59 -5.25
C GLY A 188 -1.09 -2.28 -6.01
N GLU A 189 -0.90 -1.21 -5.27
CA GLU A 189 -0.87 0.16 -5.79
C GLU A 189 0.11 0.37 -6.95
N LYS A 190 1.26 -0.30 -6.90
CA LYS A 190 2.28 -0.23 -7.94
C LYS A 190 1.82 -0.76 -9.30
N LEU A 191 0.91 -1.75 -9.32
CA LEU A 191 0.43 -2.38 -10.55
C LEU A 191 -0.91 -1.79 -11.00
N ILE A 192 -1.84 -1.58 -10.07
CA ILE A 192 -3.23 -1.21 -10.37
C ILE A 192 -3.59 0.22 -9.94
N GLY A 193 -2.69 0.95 -9.29
CA GLY A 193 -2.96 2.28 -8.73
C GLY A 193 -3.82 2.25 -7.46
N ILE A 194 -4.26 3.41 -6.98
CA ILE A 194 -5.12 3.56 -5.79
C ILE A 194 -6.59 3.35 -6.14
N ASP A 195 -7.35 2.68 -5.28
CA ASP A 195 -8.79 2.50 -5.47
C ASP A 195 -9.54 3.83 -5.32
N THR A 196 -10.63 3.99 -6.09
CA THR A 196 -11.48 5.18 -6.03
C THR A 196 -12.95 4.79 -5.96
N ASN A 197 -13.79 5.71 -5.49
CA ASN A 197 -15.23 5.54 -5.42
C ASN A 197 -15.91 5.40 -6.80
N GLN A 198 -15.20 5.71 -7.89
CA GLN A 198 -15.68 5.48 -9.26
C GLN A 198 -15.64 3.99 -9.62
N MET A 199 -14.80 3.21 -8.94
CA MET A 199 -14.68 1.77 -9.18
C MET A 199 -15.72 0.98 -8.39
N HIS A 200 -16.07 1.43 -7.19
CA HIS A 200 -17.15 0.89 -6.39
C HIS A 200 -17.56 1.90 -5.30
N ASP A 201 -18.87 2.04 -5.04
CA ASP A 201 -19.44 3.01 -4.09
C ASP A 201 -18.97 2.84 -2.63
N LYS A 202 -18.59 1.61 -2.22
CA LYS A 202 -18.04 1.26 -0.90
C LYS A 202 -16.58 1.66 -0.70
N ILE A 203 -15.91 2.17 -1.72
CA ILE A 203 -14.52 2.61 -1.64
C ILE A 203 -14.48 4.09 -1.29
N ALA A 204 -13.80 4.42 -0.19
CA ALA A 204 -13.55 5.81 0.15
C ALA A 204 -12.34 6.35 -0.61
N ASN A 205 -12.50 7.49 -1.31
CA ASN A 205 -11.37 8.21 -1.92
C ASN A 205 -10.30 8.64 -0.90
N ALA A 206 -10.61 8.60 0.40
CA ALA A 206 -9.68 8.93 1.47
C ALA A 206 -8.71 7.79 1.83
N ASN A 207 -8.86 6.57 1.30
CA ASN A 207 -7.97 5.45 1.67
C ASN A 207 -6.58 5.56 1.04
N MET A 208 -6.47 6.13 -0.17
CA MET A 208 -5.21 6.37 -0.89
C MET A 208 -4.36 5.10 -1.03
N SER A 209 -5.01 3.97 -1.35
CA SER A 209 -4.33 2.70 -1.56
C SER A 209 -5.16 1.73 -2.41
N ALA A 210 -4.56 0.61 -2.81
CA ALA A 210 -5.22 -0.55 -3.40
C ALA A 210 -5.70 -1.50 -2.29
N GLY A 211 -6.94 -1.32 -1.83
CA GLY A 211 -7.59 -2.10 -0.78
C GLY A 211 -8.38 -3.30 -1.29
N MET A 212 -8.94 -3.26 -2.50
CA MET A 212 -9.78 -4.34 -3.05
C MET A 212 -9.13 -5.74 -3.00
N PRO A 213 -7.88 -5.94 -3.45
CA PRO A 213 -7.23 -7.25 -3.35
C PRO A 213 -7.07 -7.73 -1.90
N ILE A 214 -6.87 -6.78 -0.98
CA ILE A 214 -6.70 -7.07 0.45
C ILE A 214 -8.01 -7.61 1.02
N VAL A 215 -9.14 -7.00 0.64
CA VAL A 215 -10.48 -7.44 1.03
C VAL A 215 -10.78 -8.85 0.51
N LEU A 216 -10.44 -9.15 -0.74
CA LEU A 216 -10.60 -10.49 -1.30
C LEU A 216 -9.83 -11.54 -0.50
N PHE A 217 -8.58 -11.23 -0.10
CA PHE A 217 -7.81 -12.10 0.79
C PHE A 217 -8.41 -12.21 2.20
N ILE A 218 -8.90 -11.12 2.77
CA ILE A 218 -9.57 -11.12 4.08
C ILE A 218 -10.81 -12.03 4.06
N HIS A 219 -11.63 -11.95 3.02
CA HIS A 219 -12.83 -12.78 2.89
C HIS A 219 -12.47 -14.24 2.66
N HIS A 220 -11.45 -14.52 1.85
CA HIS A 220 -10.88 -15.86 1.74
C HIS A 220 -10.42 -16.39 3.09
N TYR A 221 -9.68 -15.60 3.88
CA TYR A 221 -9.18 -16.04 5.17
C TYR A 221 -10.18 -15.94 6.31
N SER A 222 -11.43 -15.53 6.07
CA SER A 222 -12.52 -15.62 7.06
C SER A 222 -12.95 -17.07 7.35
N GLN A 223 -12.25 -18.04 6.76
CA GLN A 223 -12.36 -19.46 7.03
C GLN A 223 -11.01 -20.19 6.85
N PRO A 224 -10.89 -21.44 7.32
CA PRO A 224 -9.66 -22.23 7.17
C PRO A 224 -9.35 -22.58 5.71
N ASN A 225 -8.51 -21.77 5.07
CA ASN A 225 -7.98 -21.98 3.73
C ASN A 225 -6.44 -21.99 3.72
N GLN A 226 -5.87 -22.46 2.60
CA GLN A 226 -4.42 -22.57 2.40
C GLN A 226 -3.75 -21.19 2.50
N SER A 227 -2.59 -21.16 3.18
CA SER A 227 -1.79 -19.95 3.28
C SER A 227 -1.03 -19.63 2.01
N TYR A 228 -1.00 -18.34 1.68
CA TYR A 228 -0.13 -17.75 0.66
C TYR A 228 0.87 -16.77 1.29
N SER A 229 1.06 -16.83 2.62
CA SER A 229 1.91 -15.92 3.36
C SER A 229 3.34 -15.82 2.82
N ALA A 230 3.94 -16.95 2.40
CA ALA A 230 5.29 -16.95 1.82
C ALA A 230 5.37 -16.15 0.50
N LEU A 231 4.41 -16.35 -0.40
CA LEU A 231 4.33 -15.60 -1.64
C LEU A 231 4.12 -14.11 -1.36
N LEU A 232 3.18 -13.77 -0.49
CA LEU A 232 2.85 -12.38 -0.16
C LEU A 232 4.01 -11.67 0.54
N LEU A 233 4.79 -12.36 1.38
CA LEU A 233 5.99 -11.83 2.00
C LEU A 233 7.04 -11.39 0.96
N GLU A 234 7.23 -12.18 -0.10
CA GLU A 234 8.12 -11.78 -1.20
C GLU A 234 7.61 -10.52 -1.92
N GLN A 235 6.29 -10.36 -2.03
CA GLN A 235 5.69 -9.17 -2.65
C GLN A 235 5.86 -7.90 -1.81
N ILE A 236 6.06 -8.03 -0.49
CA ILE A 236 6.48 -6.91 0.37
C ILE A 236 7.89 -6.46 0.00
N LYS A 237 8.82 -7.42 -0.14
CA LYS A 237 10.23 -7.14 -0.42
C LYS A 237 10.43 -6.46 -1.77
N THR A 238 9.57 -6.72 -2.75
CA THR A 238 9.60 -6.09 -4.09
C THR A 238 8.78 -4.80 -4.21
N GLY A 239 8.10 -4.39 -3.13
CA GLY A 239 7.27 -3.18 -3.10
C GLY A 239 5.93 -3.32 -3.82
N ASN A 240 5.51 -4.55 -4.15
CA ASN A 240 4.21 -4.80 -4.78
C ASN A 240 3.07 -4.87 -3.74
N LEU A 241 3.38 -5.21 -2.49
CA LEU A 241 2.44 -5.27 -1.37
C LEU A 241 2.92 -4.41 -0.20
N TYR A 242 2.06 -3.52 0.29
CA TYR A 242 2.35 -2.72 1.47
C TYR A 242 2.37 -3.58 2.73
N ASN A 243 3.33 -3.35 3.64
CA ASN A 243 3.53 -4.22 4.81
C ASN A 243 2.33 -4.22 5.78
N GLU A 244 1.64 -3.09 5.96
CA GLU A 244 0.40 -3.02 6.77
C GLU A 244 -0.74 -3.84 6.15
N HIS A 245 -0.80 -3.94 4.82
CA HIS A 245 -1.79 -4.77 4.12
C HIS A 245 -1.48 -6.26 4.32
N PHE A 246 -0.22 -6.67 4.22
CA PHE A 246 0.19 -8.03 4.54
C PHE A 246 -0.10 -8.40 6.00
N ALA A 247 0.21 -7.50 6.94
CA ALA A 247 -0.08 -7.70 8.36
C ALA A 247 -1.57 -7.89 8.61
N THR A 248 -2.40 -7.11 7.90
CA THR A 248 -3.86 -7.27 7.92
C THR A 248 -4.30 -8.64 7.42
N ILE A 249 -3.83 -9.07 6.25
CA ILE A 249 -4.16 -10.39 5.68
C ILE A 249 -3.78 -11.52 6.65
N SER A 250 -2.57 -11.47 7.19
CA SER A 250 -2.04 -12.48 8.11
C SER A 250 -2.80 -12.53 9.44
N ASP A 251 -3.24 -11.38 9.94
CA ASP A 251 -4.06 -11.29 11.15
C ASP A 251 -5.42 -11.99 10.97
N PHE A 252 -6.07 -11.83 9.81
CA PHE A 252 -7.31 -12.53 9.49
C PHE A 252 -7.09 -14.03 9.35
N GLU A 253 -6.04 -14.44 8.64
CA GLU A 253 -5.65 -15.85 8.52
C GLU A 253 -5.43 -16.50 9.88
N ALA A 254 -4.69 -15.85 10.78
CA ALA A 254 -4.44 -16.36 12.12
C ALA A 254 -5.71 -16.36 13.00
N ALA A 255 -6.63 -15.41 12.80
CA ALA A 255 -7.89 -15.30 13.52
C ALA A 255 -8.89 -16.42 13.18
N PHE A 256 -9.03 -16.72 11.89
CA PHE A 256 -10.12 -17.56 11.40
C PHE A 256 -9.64 -18.87 10.76
N GLY A 257 -8.32 -19.05 10.59
CA GLY A 257 -7.71 -20.24 10.02
C GLY A 257 -7.78 -21.51 10.87
N LYS A 258 -8.17 -21.38 12.16
CA LYS A 258 -8.36 -22.49 13.13
C LYS A 258 -7.16 -23.45 13.22
N ASN A 259 -5.94 -22.98 12.98
CA ASN A 259 -4.70 -23.76 12.92
C ASN A 259 -4.76 -24.96 11.94
N LYS A 260 -5.65 -24.93 10.94
CA LYS A 260 -5.76 -26.00 9.95
C LYS A 260 -4.57 -26.00 8.98
N PHE A 261 -4.02 -24.82 8.73
CA PHE A 261 -2.87 -24.61 7.86
C PHE A 261 -1.82 -23.78 8.60
N GLU A 262 -0.54 -24.05 8.31
CA GLU A 262 0.56 -23.21 8.74
C GLU A 262 0.37 -21.79 8.16
N ASN A 263 0.61 -20.78 8.99
CA ASN A 263 0.43 -19.38 8.64
C ASN A 263 1.46 -18.52 9.38
N PHE A 264 1.60 -17.26 8.97
CA PHE A 264 2.58 -16.34 9.54
C PHE A 264 2.26 -15.89 10.98
N GLY A 265 0.99 -16.05 11.39
CA GLY A 265 0.50 -15.65 12.71
C GLY A 265 0.17 -14.16 12.85
N TYR A 266 -0.22 -13.77 14.08
CA TYR A 266 -0.72 -12.43 14.40
C TYR A 266 0.34 -11.33 14.48
N PHE A 267 0.21 -10.27 13.70
CA PHE A 267 0.91 -9.01 13.87
C PHE A 267 0.25 -8.11 14.92
N ALA A 268 -0.98 -8.41 15.36
CA ALA A 268 -1.77 -7.53 16.22
C ALA A 268 -1.99 -6.14 15.62
N PHE A 269 -2.22 -6.11 14.30
CA PHE A 269 -2.51 -4.91 13.54
C PHE A 269 -4.02 -4.66 13.40
N LYS A 270 -4.80 -5.70 13.08
CA LYS A 270 -6.28 -5.70 13.02
C LYS A 270 -6.92 -6.76 13.90
N HIS A 271 -6.31 -7.94 14.00
CA HIS A 271 -6.72 -8.99 14.93
C HIS A 271 -5.59 -9.33 15.88
N LYS A 272 -5.94 -9.73 17.10
CA LYS A 272 -4.98 -10.05 18.16
C LYS A 272 -5.33 -11.38 18.81
N PRO A 273 -4.33 -12.18 19.21
CA PRO A 273 -4.57 -13.42 19.93
C PRO A 273 -5.18 -13.12 21.31
N LYS A 274 -5.86 -14.12 21.90
CA LYS A 274 -6.43 -14.00 23.26
C LYS A 274 -5.36 -13.70 24.31
N VAL A 275 -4.18 -14.31 24.15
CA VAL A 275 -3.01 -14.07 24.99
C VAL A 275 -1.91 -13.49 24.10
N ILE A 276 -1.48 -12.26 24.41
CA ILE A 276 -0.50 -11.53 23.63
C ILE A 276 0.91 -11.85 24.14
N ASN A 277 1.72 -12.51 23.30
CA ASN A 277 3.16 -12.55 23.49
C ASN A 277 3.81 -11.37 22.75
N VAL A 278 4.07 -10.28 23.48
CA VAL A 278 4.59 -9.02 22.91
C VAL A 278 5.93 -9.22 22.20
N MET A 279 6.82 -10.05 22.74
CA MET A 279 8.14 -10.31 22.16
C MET A 279 8.01 -10.98 20.79
N GLU A 280 7.20 -12.04 20.72
CA GLU A 280 6.99 -12.81 19.49
C GLU A 280 6.24 -11.99 18.43
N ILE A 281 5.25 -11.19 18.83
CA ILE A 281 4.58 -10.27 17.91
C ILE A 281 5.57 -9.23 17.38
N ASN A 282 6.34 -8.57 18.24
CA ASN A 282 7.30 -7.56 17.79
C ASN A 282 8.40 -8.15 16.89
N LYS A 283 8.86 -9.37 17.17
CA LYS A 283 9.80 -10.08 16.29
C LYS A 283 9.24 -10.19 14.87
N ARG A 284 8.02 -10.70 14.72
CA ARG A 284 7.36 -10.81 13.41
C ARG A 284 7.11 -9.45 12.77
N ARG A 285 6.71 -8.44 13.53
CA ARG A 285 6.56 -7.05 13.03
C ARG A 285 7.86 -6.52 12.45
N THR A 286 9.00 -6.76 13.10
CA THR A 286 10.33 -6.38 12.58
C THR A 286 10.67 -7.05 11.25
N GLU A 287 10.29 -8.32 11.05
CA GLU A 287 10.56 -9.08 9.82
C GLU A 287 9.95 -8.43 8.56
N ILE A 288 8.83 -7.71 8.71
CA ILE A 288 8.17 -6.95 7.63
C ILE A 288 8.34 -5.44 7.75
N ALA A 289 9.30 -5.00 8.57
CA ALA A 289 9.58 -3.58 8.85
C ALA A 289 8.37 -2.79 9.36
N LEU A 290 7.47 -3.42 10.11
CA LEU A 290 6.34 -2.76 10.78
C LEU A 290 6.77 -2.24 12.17
N PRO A 291 6.30 -1.06 12.64
CA PRO A 291 6.71 -0.52 13.94
C PRO A 291 6.36 -1.46 15.08
N SER A 292 7.07 -1.43 16.22
CA SER A 292 6.69 -2.24 17.39
C SER A 292 5.29 -1.89 17.92
N LEU A 293 4.70 -2.74 18.77
CA LEU A 293 3.41 -2.41 19.41
C LEU A 293 3.46 -1.10 20.22
N THR A 294 4.59 -0.85 20.90
CA THR A 294 4.81 0.40 21.66
C THR A 294 4.90 1.59 20.71
N ASP A 295 5.64 1.46 19.62
CA ASP A 295 5.80 2.51 18.62
C ASP A 295 4.47 2.82 17.91
N MET A 296 3.69 1.81 17.53
CA MET A 296 2.33 2.02 17.03
C MET A 296 1.45 2.76 18.04
N GLY A 297 1.62 2.48 19.34
CA GLY A 297 0.96 3.23 20.40
C GLY A 297 1.33 4.72 20.39
N LYS A 298 2.59 5.07 20.10
CA LYS A 298 3.02 6.47 19.90
C LYS A 298 2.37 7.06 18.64
N LEU A 299 2.46 6.37 17.50
CA LEU A 299 1.90 6.83 16.23
C LEU A 299 0.39 7.05 16.30
N ASN A 300 -0.33 6.23 17.06
CA ASN A 300 -1.77 6.39 17.29
C ASN A 300 -2.14 7.66 18.06
N ARG A 301 -1.21 8.30 18.76
CA ARG A 301 -1.44 9.56 19.46
C ARG A 301 -1.11 10.80 18.63
N LEU A 302 -0.39 10.64 17.51
CA LEU A 302 -0.08 11.75 16.60
C LEU A 302 -1.36 12.38 16.04
N THR A 303 -1.39 13.70 15.89
CA THR A 303 -2.49 14.42 15.22
C THR A 303 -2.02 15.16 13.98
N THR A 304 -0.71 15.29 13.79
CA THR A 304 -0.07 16.04 12.70
C THR A 304 -0.21 15.38 11.33
N ILE A 305 -0.43 14.06 11.29
CA ILE A 305 -0.55 13.29 10.05
C ILE A 305 -1.78 12.39 10.06
N THR A 306 -2.29 12.11 8.87
CA THR A 306 -3.40 11.20 8.64
C THR A 306 -2.99 9.75 8.93
N LYS A 307 -3.81 9.04 9.73
CA LYS A 307 -3.59 7.66 10.17
C LYS A 307 -4.23 6.64 9.23
N PHE A 308 -3.58 6.37 8.10
CA PHE A 308 -4.09 5.39 7.13
C PHE A 308 -4.17 3.97 7.68
N TRP A 309 -3.32 3.59 8.63
CA TRP A 309 -3.34 2.28 9.28
C TRP A 309 -4.61 1.97 10.07
N ASN A 310 -5.47 2.97 10.35
CA ASN A 310 -6.78 2.76 10.94
C ASN A 310 -7.88 2.50 9.90
N ARG A 311 -7.56 2.62 8.62
CA ARG A 311 -8.44 2.35 7.49
C ARG A 311 -8.15 0.95 6.96
N LEU A 312 -9.07 0.40 6.18
CA LEU A 312 -8.92 -0.89 5.50
C LEU A 312 -9.30 -0.72 4.02
N TYR A 313 -10.37 0.06 3.78
CA TYR A 313 -10.90 0.56 2.53
C TYR A 313 -11.82 1.75 2.86
#